data_AF-G0P665-F1
#
_entry.id   AF-G0P665-F1
#
_cell.length_a   1.000
_cell.length_b   1.000
_cell.length_c   1.000
_cell.angle_alpha   90.00
_cell.angle_beta   90.00
_cell.angle_gamma   90.00
#
_symmetry.space_group_name_H-M   'P 1'
#
loop_
_entity.id
_entity.type
_entity.pdbx_description
1 polymer ?
#
loop_
_entity_poly.entity_id
_entity_poly.type
_entity_poly.pdbx_seq_one_letter_code
_entity_poly.pdbx_strand_id
1 'polypeptide(L)'
;MNDADYDYIDYLFSNYSGESKTFWKTTSKLVQSLGIPLDFSTFAISVIGISANTFHLIVLTRKSMRNQTVNLFLTGIAFCDLARMICVIAMLVPMFNVLYIQSQVPDQW
;
A
#
# COMPACT_ATOMS: atom_id res chain seq x y z
N MET A 1 -17.27 -5.48 -1.36
CA MET A 1 -18.03 -4.24 -1.15
C MET A 1 -19.12 -4.50 -0.13
N ASN A 2 -18.90 -4.11 1.12
CA ASN A 2 -19.89 -4.26 2.19
C ASN A 2 -21.04 -3.26 1.97
N ASP A 3 -22.22 -3.57 2.48
CA ASP A 3 -23.42 -2.71 2.39
C ASP A 3 -23.16 -1.26 2.83
N ALA A 4 -22.27 -1.07 3.81
CA ALA A 4 -21.88 0.25 4.30
C ALA A 4 -21.26 1.18 3.22
N ASP A 5 -20.55 0.62 2.23
CA ASP A 5 -19.93 1.39 1.15
C ASP A 5 -20.99 1.83 0.11
N TYR A 6 -22.03 1.01 -0.07
CA TYR A 6 -23.18 1.36 -0.90
C TYR A 6 -24.03 2.46 -0.26
N ASP A 7 -24.26 2.38 1.05
CA ASP A 7 -24.96 3.41 1.82
C ASP A 7 -24.23 4.75 1.80
N TYR A 8 -22.89 4.73 1.89
CA TYR A 8 -22.09 5.95 1.87
C TYR A 8 -22.17 6.69 0.52
N ILE A 9 -22.09 5.96 -0.59
CA ILE A 9 -22.26 6.51 -1.95
C ILE A 9 -23.70 7.03 -2.12
N ASP A 10 -24.71 6.30 -1.63
CA ASP A 10 -26.11 6.73 -1.77
C ASP A 10 -26.41 7.99 -0.93
N TYR A 11 -25.74 8.16 0.21
CA TYR A 11 -25.81 9.35 1.04
C TYR A 11 -25.13 10.56 0.38
N LEU A 12 -23.90 10.39 -0.13
CA LEU A 12 -23.13 11.44 -0.83
C LEU A 12 -23.83 11.94 -2.09
N PHE A 13 -24.50 11.05 -2.82
CA PHE A 13 -25.19 11.37 -4.07
C PHE A 13 -26.71 11.36 -3.93
N SER A 14 -27.24 11.52 -2.72
CA SER A 14 -28.68 11.50 -2.44
C SER A 14 -29.48 12.51 -3.27
N ASN A 15 -28.86 13.64 -3.64
CA ASN A 15 -29.46 14.72 -4.42
C ASN A 15 -29.26 14.59 -5.94
N TYR A 16 -28.61 13.52 -6.42
CA TYR A 16 -28.33 13.28 -7.84
C TYR A 16 -29.31 12.29 -8.47
N SER A 17 -29.51 12.42 -9.79
CA SER A 17 -30.38 11.54 -10.58
C SER A 17 -29.89 10.08 -10.59
N GLY A 18 -30.81 9.14 -10.82
CA GLY A 18 -30.53 7.69 -10.77
C GLY A 18 -29.40 7.22 -11.71
N GLU A 19 -29.24 7.88 -12.86
CA GLU A 19 -28.14 7.58 -13.80
C GLU A 19 -26.78 7.97 -13.23
N SER A 20 -26.65 9.14 -12.62
CA SER A 20 -25.40 9.58 -11.98
C SER A 20 -25.03 8.66 -10.80
N LYS A 21 -26.01 8.24 -9.99
CA LYS A 21 -25.77 7.24 -8.92
C LYS A 21 -25.22 5.93 -9.47
N THR A 22 -25.78 5.45 -10.59
CA THR A 22 -25.34 4.21 -11.24
C THR A 22 -23.93 4.32 -11.83
N PHE A 23 -23.59 5.49 -12.39
CA PHE A 23 -22.25 5.80 -12.85
C PHE A 23 -21.24 5.74 -11.69
N TRP A 24 -21.49 6.44 -10.58
CA TRP A 24 -20.58 6.44 -9.42
C TRP A 24 -20.43 5.06 -8.77
N LYS A 25 -21.52 4.27 -8.71
CA LYS A 25 -21.47 2.87 -8.25
C LYS A 25 -20.63 1.97 -9.16
N THR A 26 -20.66 2.19 -10.47
CA THR A 26 -19.85 1.42 -11.42
C THR A 26 -18.38 1.79 -11.31
N THR A 27 -18.09 3.10 -11.21
CA THR A 27 -16.73 3.62 -11.04
C THR A 27 -16.09 3.13 -9.74
N SER A 28 -16.81 3.14 -8.62
CA SER A 28 -16.27 2.64 -7.34
C SER A 28 -15.98 1.14 -7.37
N LYS A 29 -16.84 0.34 -8.01
CA LYS A 29 -16.57 -1.10 -8.24
C LYS A 29 -15.29 -1.32 -9.03
N LEU A 30 -15.06 -0.50 -10.07
CA LEU A 30 -13.87 -0.59 -10.90
C LEU A 30 -12.61 -0.23 -10.09
N VAL A 31 -12.66 0.85 -9.31
CA VAL A 31 -11.58 1.26 -8.40
C VAL A 31 -11.27 0.15 -7.39
N GLN A 32 -12.29 -0.45 -6.76
CA GLN A 32 -12.12 -1.50 -5.76
C GLN A 32 -11.58 -2.80 -6.39
N SER A 33 -12.04 -3.16 -7.59
CA SER A 33 -11.54 -4.31 -8.35
C SER A 33 -10.05 -4.18 -8.71
N LEU A 34 -9.56 -2.95 -8.88
CA LEU A 34 -8.14 -2.68 -9.13
C LEU A 34 -7.34 -2.51 -7.83
N GLY A 35 -7.94 -2.00 -6.76
CA GLY A 35 -7.27 -1.75 -5.48
C GLY A 35 -6.72 -3.02 -4.83
N ILE A 36 -7.54 -4.06 -4.68
CA ILE A 36 -7.15 -5.32 -4.01
C ILE A 36 -5.88 -5.97 -4.62
N PRO A 37 -5.78 -6.19 -5.95
CA PRO A 37 -4.57 -6.76 -6.53
C PRO A 37 -3.36 -5.81 -6.47
N LEU A 38 -3.58 -4.50 -6.49
CA LEU A 38 -2.52 -3.49 -6.37
C LEU A 38 -1.94 -3.45 -4.96
N ASP A 39 -2.76 -3.58 -3.92
CA ASP A 39 -2.31 -3.61 -2.52
C ASP A 39 -1.41 -4.83 -2.26
N PHE A 40 -1.82 -6.00 -2.75
CA PHE A 40 -1.00 -7.22 -2.66
C PHE A 40 0.33 -7.08 -3.41
N SER A 41 0.29 -6.52 -4.63
CA SER A 41 1.48 -6.29 -5.44
C SER A 41 2.43 -5.29 -4.77
N THR A 42 1.89 -4.22 -4.17
CA THR A 42 2.67 -3.21 -3.45
C THR A 42 3.36 -3.80 -2.24
N PHE A 43 2.68 -4.69 -1.51
CA PHE A 43 3.29 -5.42 -0.40
C PHE A 43 4.46 -6.31 -0.86
N ALA A 44 4.26 -7.11 -1.92
CA ALA A 44 5.30 -7.96 -2.47
C ALA A 44 6.51 -7.17 -3.00
N ILE A 45 6.25 -6.09 -3.74
CA ILE A 45 7.29 -5.18 -4.26
C ILE A 45 8.06 -4.52 -3.11
N SER A 46 7.38 -4.14 -2.02
CA SER A 46 8.02 -3.55 -0.85
C SER A 46 8.99 -4.51 -0.16
N VAL A 47 8.60 -5.78 0.03
CA VAL A 47 9.49 -6.83 0.59
C VAL A 47 10.71 -7.06 -0.31
N ILE A 48 10.50 -7.16 -1.63
CA ILE A 48 11.58 -7.33 -2.60
C ILE A 48 12.50 -6.10 -2.58
N GLY A 49 11.93 -4.89 -2.58
CA GLY A 49 12.66 -3.64 -2.52
C GLY A 49 13.53 -3.53 -1.27
N ILE A 50 13.02 -3.95 -0.10
CA ILE A 50 13.79 -3.99 1.15
C ILE A 50 14.98 -4.95 1.03
N SER A 51 14.76 -6.16 0.52
CA SER A 51 15.84 -7.14 0.36
C SER A 51 16.90 -6.68 -0.62
N ALA A 52 16.51 -6.16 -1.79
CA ALA A 52 17.40 -5.66 -2.83
C ALA A 52 18.22 -4.44 -2.35
N ASN A 53 17.57 -3.47 -1.70
CA ASN A 53 18.24 -2.28 -1.13
C ASN A 53 19.21 -2.68 0.00
N THR A 54 18.89 -3.71 0.78
CA THR A 54 19.79 -4.25 1.80
C THR A 54 21.01 -4.94 1.19
N PHE A 55 20.83 -5.76 0.15
CA PHE A 55 21.95 -6.34 -0.60
C PHE A 55 22.85 -5.28 -1.24
N HIS A 56 22.24 -4.23 -1.80
CA HIS A 56 22.98 -3.11 -2.38
C HIS A 56 23.81 -2.38 -1.32
N LEU A 57 23.28 -2.18 -0.11
CA LEU A 57 24.02 -1.62 1.03
C LEU A 57 25.18 -2.50 1.47
N ILE A 58 24.98 -3.82 1.58
CA ILE A 58 26.03 -4.78 1.98
C ILE A 58 27.17 -4.80 0.97
N VAL A 59 26.85 -4.79 -0.33
CA VAL A 59 27.86 -4.77 -1.41
C VAL A 59 28.64 -3.46 -1.41
N LEU A 60 27.97 -2.31 -1.22
CA LEU A 60 28.62 -1.00 -1.18
C LEU A 60 29.47 -0.76 0.08
N THR A 61 29.14 -1.43 1.19
CA THR A 61 29.83 -1.28 2.48
C THR A 61 31.15 -2.07 2.53
N ARG A 62 31.42 -2.98 1.56
CA ARG A 62 32.71 -3.68 1.51
C ARG A 62 33.88 -2.68 1.39
N LYS A 63 34.88 -2.88 2.26
CA LYS A 63 36.05 -2.03 2.57
C LYS A 63 36.81 -1.44 1.36
N SER A 64 36.69 -2.03 0.18
CA SER A 64 37.41 -1.64 -1.04
C SER A 64 36.89 -0.36 -1.73
N MET A 65 35.69 0.14 -1.40
CA MET A 65 35.05 1.26 -2.12
C MET A 65 34.69 2.47 -1.22
N ARG A 66 35.23 2.53 0.00
CA ARG A 66 34.86 3.55 1.01
C ARG A 66 35.52 4.93 0.79
N ASN A 67 36.29 5.11 -0.27
CA ASN A 67 37.08 6.33 -0.53
C ASN A 67 36.42 7.30 -1.52
N GLN A 68 35.25 6.98 -2.05
CA GLN A 68 34.55 7.81 -3.05
C GLN A 68 33.23 8.33 -2.47
N THR A 69 33.03 9.64 -2.49
CA THR A 69 31.82 10.34 -2.01
C THR A 69 30.54 9.82 -2.69
N VAL A 70 30.67 9.32 -3.92
CA VAL A 70 29.60 8.69 -4.72
C VAL A 70 28.98 7.49 -4.00
N ASN A 71 29.79 6.65 -3.34
CA ASN A 71 29.28 5.49 -2.60
C ASN A 71 28.49 5.88 -1.34
N LEU A 72 28.83 7.01 -0.72
CA LEU A 72 28.07 7.55 0.42
C LEU A 72 26.71 8.09 -0.03
N PHE A 73 26.65 8.80 -1.16
CA PHE A 73 25.39 9.27 -1.75
C PHE A 73 24.48 8.10 -2.15
N LEU A 74 25.04 7.06 -2.78
CA LEU A 74 24.28 5.89 -3.19
C LEU A 74 23.72 5.10 -1.99
N THR A 75 24.48 5.05 -0.88
CA THR A 75 24.03 4.50 0.41
C THR A 75 22.88 5.33 0.99
N GLY A 76 22.96 6.66 0.90
CA GLY A 76 21.89 7.56 1.35
C GLY A 76 20.59 7.40 0.56
N ILE A 77 20.68 7.21 -0.76
CA ILE A 77 19.51 6.93 -1.62
C ILE A 77 18.88 5.58 -1.24
N ALA A 78 19.69 4.53 -1.06
CA ALA A 78 19.20 3.22 -0.62
C ALA A 78 18.52 3.28 0.76
N PHE A 79 19.08 4.06 1.70
CA PHE A 79 18.47 4.27 3.02
C PHE A 79 17.15 5.06 2.93
N CYS A 80 17.08 6.10 2.10
CA CYS A 80 15.87 6.86 1.88
C CYS A 80 14.76 6.01 1.27
N ASP A 81 15.12 5.10 0.35
CA ASP A 81 14.18 4.19 -0.30
C ASP A 81 13.68 3.10 0.67
N LEU A 82 14.56 2.58 1.53
CA LEU A 82 14.18 1.71 2.65
C LEU A 82 13.23 2.41 3.63
N ALA A 83 13.54 3.66 4.02
CA ALA A 83 12.69 4.44 4.91
C ALA A 83 11.30 4.67 4.31
N ARG A 84 11.22 4.96 2.99
CA ARG A 84 9.94 5.09 2.28
C ARG A 84 9.15 3.78 2.33
N MET A 85 9.77 2.64 2.04
CA MET A 85 9.11 1.32 2.06
C MET A 85 8.64 0.94 3.47
N ILE A 86 9.43 1.24 4.51
CA ILE A 86 9.06 1.04 5.92
C ILE A 86 7.87 1.92 6.31
N CYS A 87 7.85 3.20 5.91
CA CYS A 87 6.72 4.09 6.17
C CYS A 87 5.43 3.59 5.51
N VAL A 88 5.51 3.10 4.27
CA VAL A 88 4.36 2.51 3.56
C VAL A 88 3.85 1.29 4.33
N ILE A 89 4.73 0.36 4.71
CA ILE A 89 4.33 -0.82 5.51
C ILE A 89 3.73 -0.39 6.84
N ALA A 90 4.32 0.58 7.55
CA ALA A 90 3.82 1.05 8.83
C ALA A 90 2.42 1.68 8.74
N MET A 91 2.08 2.33 7.61
CA MET A 91 0.73 2.83 7.34
C MET A 91 -0.25 1.72 6.90
N LEU A 92 0.24 0.68 6.22
CA LEU A 92 -0.57 -0.41 5.68
C LEU A 92 -0.91 -1.48 6.75
N VAL A 93 0.04 -1.80 7.64
CA VAL A 93 -0.08 -2.79 8.72
C VAL A 93 -1.31 -2.58 9.63
N PRO A 94 -1.63 -1.37 10.13
CA PRO A 94 -2.83 -1.19 10.95
C PRO A 94 -4.11 -1.48 10.16
N MET A 95 -4.15 -1.18 8.86
CA MET A 95 -5.29 -1.48 8.00
C MET A 95 -5.46 -3.00 7.83
N PHE A 96 -4.37 -3.72 7.56
CA PHE A 96 -4.39 -5.19 7.48
C PHE A 96 -4.71 -5.88 8.81
N ASN A 97 -4.22 -5.34 9.94
CA ASN A 97 -4.51 -5.88 11.26
C ASN A 97 -6.01 -5.75 11.61
N VAL A 98 -6.63 -4.62 11.26
CA VAL A 98 -8.08 -4.43 11.44
C VAL A 98 -8.88 -5.42 10.60
N LEU A 99 -8.50 -5.63 9.34
CA LEU A 99 -9.16 -6.60 8.46
C LEU A 99 -8.95 -8.06 8.92
N TYR A 100 -7.75 -8.39 9.43
CA TYR A 100 -7.47 -9.70 9.99
C TYR A 100 -8.32 -9.97 11.24
N ILE A 101 -8.43 -8.98 12.13
CA ILE A 101 -9.28 -9.09 13.32
C ILE A 101 -10.75 -9.23 12.90
N GLN A 102 -11.25 -8.45 11.95
CA GLN A 102 -12.63 -8.61 11.45
C GLN A 102 -12.89 -9.98 10.80
N SER A 103 -11.91 -10.53 10.08
CA SER A 103 -12.03 -11.89 9.50
C SER A 103 -12.03 -13.00 10.55
N GLN A 104 -11.52 -12.75 11.76
CA GLN A 104 -11.45 -13.73 12.85
C GLN A 104 -12.65 -13.66 13.80
N VAL A 105 -13.42 -12.56 13.79
CA VAL A 105 -14.65 -12.45 14.57
C VAL A 105 -15.79 -13.03 13.74
N PRO A 106 -16.36 -14.20 14.09
CA PRO A 106 -17.55 -14.71 13.40
C PRO A 106 -18.70 -13.72 13.62
N ASP A 107 -19.41 -13.40 12.54
CA ASP A 107 -20.62 -12.58 12.57
C ASP A 107 -21.57 -13.09 13.67
N GLN A 108 -21.71 -12.33 14.75
CA GLN A 108 -22.56 -12.65 15.90
C GLN A 108 -23.53 -11.49 16.18
N TRP A 109 -24.24 -11.00 15.14
CA TRP A 109 -25.51 -10.26 15.24
C TRP A 109 -26.21 -10.30 13.88
#